data_AF-A0A409VZF1-F1
#
_entry.id   AF-A0A409VZF1-F1
#
_cell.length_a   1.000
_cell.length_b   1.000
_cell.length_c   1.000
_cell.angle_alpha   90.00
_cell.angle_beta   90.00
_cell.angle_gamma   90.00
#
_symmetry.space_group_name_H-M   'P 1'
#
loop_
_entity.id
_entity.type
_entity.pdbx_description
1 polymer ?
#
loop_
_entity_poly.entity_id
_entity_poly.type
_entity_poly.pdbx_seq_one_letter_code
_entity_poly.pdbx_strand_id
1 'polypeptide(L)'
;MGYTKLSERSGAAMATPQAIALVNALKNIRVIKSKLAATGGALTSTVFSTSGALSDVNLDNTRAAVGLEFESLVQNIRAVKPTDPIAAAYPDIHYNLKAQIARRNWLAHEYGTTAPIKWSEIADSVFNDIPKIEKGIITALQAQGYQNP
;
A
#
# COMPACT_ATOMS: atom_id res chain seq x y z
N MET A 1 34.30 5.39 45.71
CA MET A 1 34.34 4.01 45.19
C MET A 1 32.94 3.43 45.29
N GLY A 2 32.36 2.99 44.17
CA GLY A 2 31.03 2.38 44.12
C GLY A 2 30.41 2.48 42.74
N TYR A 3 31.00 1.78 41.76
CA TYR A 3 30.40 1.58 40.45
C TYR A 3 29.16 0.70 40.58
N THR A 4 28.00 1.16 40.11
CA THR A 4 26.89 0.24 39.81
C THR A 4 26.27 0.57 38.45
N LYS A 5 26.73 -0.21 37.46
CA LYS A 5 26.04 -0.76 36.30
C LYS A 5 24.96 0.07 35.58
N LEU A 6 25.32 0.42 34.34
CA LEU A 6 24.48 0.45 33.15
C LEU A 6 23.34 -0.59 33.20
N SER A 7 22.10 -0.13 33.05
CA SER A 7 21.03 -0.95 32.50
C SER A 7 20.45 -0.24 31.28
N GLU A 8 21.01 -0.57 30.13
CA GLU A 8 20.31 -0.45 28.86
C GLU A 8 19.08 -1.36 28.90
N ARG A 9 17.90 -0.80 28.61
CA ARG A 9 16.80 -1.46 27.88
C ARG A 9 15.67 -0.48 27.63
N SER A 10 15.82 0.29 26.56
CA SER A 10 14.76 0.52 25.56
C SER A 10 15.37 1.33 24.43
N GLY A 11 16.26 0.67 23.68
CA GLY A 11 16.60 1.13 22.34
C GLY A 11 15.36 0.98 21.47
N ALA A 12 14.44 1.94 21.54
CA ALA A 12 13.58 2.24 20.42
C ALA A 12 14.53 2.68 19.31
N ALA A 13 14.90 1.74 18.43
CA ALA A 13 15.60 2.09 17.21
C ALA A 13 14.76 3.18 16.54
N MET A 14 15.34 4.36 16.32
CA MET A 14 14.63 5.44 15.64
C MET A 14 14.05 4.88 14.34
N ALA A 15 12.74 5.01 14.16
CA ALA A 15 12.07 4.50 12.96
C ALA A 15 12.77 5.06 11.73
N THR A 16 13.36 4.19 10.90
CA THR A 16 14.01 4.63 9.68
C THR A 16 12.96 5.22 8.73
N PRO A 17 13.31 6.19 7.86
CA PRO A 17 12.37 6.72 6.87
C PRO A 17 11.65 5.62 6.06
N GLN A 18 12.31 4.50 5.83
CA GLN A 18 11.78 3.32 5.16
C GLN A 18 10.75 2.57 6.00
N ALA A 19 11.02 2.38 7.30
CA ALA A 19 10.04 1.79 8.20
C ALA A 19 8.78 2.65 8.29
N ILE A 20 8.93 3.99 8.33
CA ILE A 20 7.79 4.93 8.29
C ILE A 20 7.00 4.79 6.99
N ALA A 21 7.69 4.70 5.84
CA ALA A 21 7.05 4.49 4.54
C ALA A 21 6.25 3.17 4.50
N LEU A 22 6.81 2.09 5.06
CA LEU A 22 6.15 0.78 5.14
C LEU A 22 4.92 0.81 6.07
N VAL A 23 5.01 1.48 7.22
CA VAL A 23 3.86 1.68 8.11
C VAL A 23 2.75 2.46 7.40
N ASN A 24 3.09 3.49 6.64
CA ASN A 24 2.11 4.26 5.88
C ASN A 24 1.49 3.45 4.74
N ALA A 25 2.29 2.68 4.01
CA ALA A 25 1.79 1.74 3.00
C ALA A 25 0.80 0.73 3.62
N LEU A 26 1.12 0.15 4.78
CA LEU A 26 0.23 -0.78 5.48
C LEU A 26 -1.07 -0.11 5.92
N LYS A 27 -1.03 1.16 6.37
CA LYS A 27 -2.23 1.95 6.66
C LYS A 27 -3.11 2.10 5.42
N ASN A 28 -2.55 2.45 4.25
CA ASN A 28 -3.32 2.55 3.01
C ASN A 28 -4.00 1.21 2.66
N ILE A 29 -3.28 0.09 2.78
CA ILE A 29 -3.85 -1.25 2.55
C ILE A 29 -5.04 -1.53 3.48
N ARG A 30 -4.92 -1.21 4.76
CA ARG A 30 -6.02 -1.39 5.73
C ARG A 30 -7.23 -0.52 5.40
N VAL A 31 -7.00 0.72 4.97
CA VAL A 31 -8.07 1.61 4.56
C VAL A 31 -8.77 1.08 3.30
N ILE A 32 -8.02 0.59 2.31
CA ILE A 32 -8.57 -0.06 1.11
C ILE A 32 -9.47 -1.22 1.52
N LYS A 33 -8.98 -2.14 2.35
CA LYS A 33 -9.76 -3.29 2.84
C LYS A 33 -11.03 -2.87 3.57
N SER A 34 -10.93 -1.86 4.45
CA SER A 34 -12.08 -1.33 5.18
C SER A 34 -13.14 -0.74 4.25
N LYS A 35 -12.73 0.04 3.24
CA LYS A 35 -13.64 0.59 2.22
C LYS A 35 -14.33 -0.50 1.41
N LEU A 36 -13.59 -1.53 0.99
CA LEU A 36 -14.18 -2.68 0.28
C LEU A 36 -15.19 -3.43 1.17
N ALA A 37 -14.84 -3.68 2.44
CA ALA A 37 -15.73 -4.35 3.39
C ALA A 37 -17.01 -3.55 3.67
N ALA A 38 -16.92 -2.21 3.74
CA ALA A 38 -18.06 -1.33 3.94
C ALA A 38 -19.12 -1.41 2.82
N THR A 39 -18.76 -1.93 1.65
CA THR A 39 -19.71 -2.20 0.56
C THR A 39 -20.53 -3.48 0.77
N GLY A 40 -20.31 -4.23 1.85
CA GLY A 40 -20.95 -5.52 2.07
C GLY A 40 -20.56 -6.58 1.01
N GLY A 41 -19.42 -6.39 0.34
CA GLY A 41 -18.97 -7.23 -0.76
C GLY A 41 -19.56 -6.87 -2.13
N ALA A 42 -20.33 -5.78 -2.24
CA ALA A 42 -20.91 -5.35 -3.51
C ALA A 42 -19.87 -4.84 -4.52
N LEU A 43 -18.80 -4.17 -4.06
CA LEU A 43 -17.69 -3.74 -4.91
C LEU A 43 -16.71 -4.89 -5.15
N THR A 44 -17.18 -5.90 -5.89
CA THR A 44 -16.36 -7.05 -6.33
C THR A 44 -15.31 -6.63 -7.35
N SER A 45 -14.33 -7.50 -7.63
CA SER A 45 -13.34 -7.25 -8.69
C SER A 45 -14.00 -6.96 -10.04
N THR A 46 -15.09 -7.66 -10.40
CA THR A 46 -15.79 -7.43 -11.67
C THR A 46 -16.46 -6.06 -11.71
N VAL A 47 -17.17 -5.68 -10.63
CA VAL A 47 -17.81 -4.36 -10.54
C VAL A 47 -16.75 -3.26 -10.57
N PHE A 48 -15.68 -3.41 -9.80
CA PHE A 48 -14.56 -2.47 -9.75
C PHE A 48 -13.97 -2.22 -11.15
N SER A 49 -13.77 -3.28 -11.93
CA SER A 49 -13.18 -3.24 -13.27
C SER A 49 -14.05 -2.60 -14.35
N THR A 50 -15.30 -2.24 -14.05
CA THR A 50 -16.22 -1.66 -15.04
C THR A 50 -15.66 -0.35 -15.59
N SER A 51 -15.60 -0.24 -16.92
CA SER A 51 -15.18 1.00 -17.59
C SER A 51 -16.18 2.14 -17.36
N GLY A 52 -15.68 3.36 -17.18
CA GLY A 52 -16.54 4.53 -16.92
C GLY A 52 -17.15 4.51 -15.52
N ALA A 53 -18.09 5.41 -15.26
CA ALA A 53 -18.78 5.53 -13.97
C ALA A 53 -19.70 4.32 -13.70
N LEU A 54 -19.77 3.88 -12.46
CA LEU A 54 -20.76 2.89 -12.04
C LEU A 54 -22.15 3.54 -11.93
N SER A 55 -23.21 2.77 -12.21
CA SER A 55 -24.59 3.23 -12.03
C SER A 55 -24.95 3.46 -10.56
N ASP A 56 -24.38 2.67 -9.65
CA ASP A 56 -24.46 2.90 -8.22
C ASP A 56 -23.40 3.92 -7.79
N VAL A 57 -23.85 5.13 -7.48
CA VAL A 57 -23.01 6.26 -7.08
C VAL A 57 -22.22 5.98 -5.79
N ASN A 58 -22.77 5.20 -4.85
CA ASN A 58 -22.05 4.86 -3.62
C ASN A 58 -20.89 3.90 -3.91
N LEU A 59 -21.11 2.92 -4.79
CA LEU A 59 -20.04 2.04 -5.27
C LEU A 59 -19.01 2.81 -6.09
N ASP A 60 -19.43 3.76 -6.93
CA ASP A 60 -18.53 4.58 -7.74
C ASP A 60 -17.62 5.45 -6.86
N ASN A 61 -18.22 6.13 -5.87
CA ASN A 61 -17.49 6.93 -4.89
C ASN A 61 -16.52 6.08 -4.06
N THR A 62 -16.96 4.88 -3.65
CA THR A 62 -16.09 3.96 -2.89
C THR A 62 -14.92 3.47 -3.75
N ARG A 63 -15.17 3.15 -5.02
CA ARG A 63 -14.13 2.76 -5.98
C ARG A 63 -13.12 3.88 -6.19
N ALA A 64 -13.58 5.11 -6.38
CA ALA A 64 -12.70 6.28 -6.50
C ALA A 64 -11.86 6.48 -5.23
N ALA A 65 -12.47 6.36 -4.05
CA ALA A 65 -11.75 6.45 -2.78
C ALA A 65 -10.71 5.34 -2.59
N VAL A 66 -11.00 4.11 -3.04
CA VAL A 66 -9.99 3.02 -3.08
C VAL A 66 -8.85 3.37 -4.03
N GLY A 67 -9.16 3.98 -5.18
CA GLY A 67 -8.15 4.48 -6.13
C GLY A 67 -7.18 5.48 -5.49
N LEU A 68 -7.68 6.45 -4.73
CA LEU A 68 -6.83 7.44 -4.03
C LEU A 68 -5.90 6.79 -2.98
N GLU A 69 -6.42 5.83 -2.22
CA GLU A 69 -5.60 5.07 -1.26
C GLU A 69 -4.56 4.20 -1.96
N PHE A 70 -4.91 3.65 -3.12
CA PHE A 70 -4.00 2.89 -3.95
C PHE A 70 -2.86 3.77 -4.49
N GLU A 71 -3.13 4.99 -4.96
CA GLU A 71 -2.07 5.94 -5.34
C GLU A 71 -1.10 6.21 -4.19
N SER A 72 -1.65 6.41 -2.99
CA SER A 72 -0.88 6.67 -1.76
C SER A 72 -0.04 5.47 -1.36
N LEU A 73 -0.59 4.26 -1.45
CA LEU A 73 0.14 3.01 -1.27
C LEU A 73 1.33 2.93 -2.22
N VAL A 74 1.12 3.14 -3.52
CA VAL A 74 2.18 3.07 -4.54
C VAL A 74 3.27 4.10 -4.27
N GLN A 75 2.90 5.31 -3.85
CA GLN A 75 3.86 6.35 -3.48
C GLN A 75 4.72 5.94 -2.27
N ASN A 76 4.10 5.36 -1.23
CA ASN A 76 4.79 4.90 -0.03
C ASN A 76 5.74 3.73 -0.31
N ILE A 77 5.33 2.71 -1.09
CA ILE A 77 6.23 1.61 -1.44
C ILE A 77 7.39 2.09 -2.34
N ARG A 78 7.16 3.06 -3.24
CA ARG A 78 8.22 3.66 -4.07
C ARG A 78 9.24 4.48 -3.27
N ALA A 79 8.86 4.97 -2.09
CA ALA A 79 9.78 5.67 -1.19
C ALA A 79 10.84 4.71 -0.62
N VAL A 80 10.51 3.43 -0.47
CA VAL A 80 11.47 2.38 -0.12
C VAL A 80 12.31 2.07 -1.36
N LYS A 81 13.60 2.37 -1.33
CA LYS A 81 14.45 2.18 -2.52
C LYS A 81 14.80 0.70 -2.69
N PRO A 82 14.89 0.18 -3.93
CA PRO A 82 15.35 -1.19 -4.16
C PRO A 82 16.76 -1.47 -3.62
N THR A 83 17.59 -0.43 -3.45
CA THR A 83 18.92 -0.50 -2.85
C THR A 83 18.88 -0.58 -1.32
N ASP A 84 17.71 -0.39 -0.70
CA ASP A 84 17.58 -0.50 0.74
C ASP A 84 17.67 -1.97 1.17
N PRO A 85 18.43 -2.30 2.23
CA PRO A 85 18.52 -3.66 2.73
C PRO A 85 17.16 -4.30 3.03
N ILE A 86 16.16 -3.51 3.47
CA ILE A 86 14.83 -4.06 3.74
C ILE A 86 14.11 -4.50 2.46
N ALA A 87 14.24 -3.74 1.38
CA ALA A 87 13.64 -4.10 0.09
C ALA A 87 14.34 -5.30 -0.55
N ALA A 88 15.66 -5.41 -0.36
CA ALA A 88 16.43 -6.57 -0.82
C ALA A 88 16.06 -7.86 -0.06
N ALA A 89 15.86 -7.76 1.26
CA ALA A 89 15.46 -8.89 2.09
C ALA A 89 13.99 -9.30 1.90
N TYR A 90 13.11 -8.35 1.57
CA TYR A 90 11.67 -8.55 1.42
C TYR A 90 11.18 -8.02 0.06
N PRO A 91 11.48 -8.72 -1.05
CA PRO A 91 11.20 -8.24 -2.41
C PRO A 91 9.69 -8.07 -2.69
N ASP A 92 8.83 -8.76 -1.96
CA ASP A 92 7.36 -8.66 -2.09
C ASP A 92 6.82 -7.26 -1.75
N ILE A 93 7.57 -6.42 -1.01
CA ILE A 93 7.24 -4.99 -0.81
C ILE A 93 7.08 -4.27 -2.16
N HIS A 94 7.88 -4.68 -3.15
CA HIS A 94 7.88 -4.13 -4.50
C HIS A 94 7.23 -5.07 -5.53
N TYR A 95 6.36 -5.98 -5.08
CA TYR A 95 5.66 -6.89 -5.99
C TYR A 95 4.94 -6.10 -7.10
N ASN A 96 5.27 -6.41 -8.35
CA ASN A 96 4.75 -5.72 -9.55
C ASN A 96 4.96 -4.18 -9.58
N LEU A 97 5.95 -3.62 -8.86
CA LEU A 97 6.12 -2.17 -8.68
C LEU A 97 6.07 -1.35 -9.98
N LYS A 98 6.67 -1.84 -11.08
CA LYS A 98 6.62 -1.12 -12.37
C LYS A 98 5.19 -0.97 -12.90
N ALA A 99 4.39 -2.03 -12.81
CA ALA A 99 2.97 -2.01 -13.20
C ALA A 99 2.17 -1.13 -12.23
N GLN A 100 2.46 -1.22 -10.93
CA GLN A 100 1.85 -0.37 -9.89
C GLN A 100 2.06 1.13 -10.16
N ILE A 101 3.28 1.53 -10.54
CA ILE A 101 3.58 2.91 -10.93
C ILE A 101 2.80 3.34 -12.17
N ALA A 102 2.75 2.50 -13.21
CA ALA A 102 1.97 2.81 -14.42
C ALA A 102 0.48 2.99 -14.09
N ARG A 103 -0.07 2.14 -13.21
CA ARG A 103 -1.45 2.19 -12.72
C ARG A 103 -1.74 3.44 -11.90
N ARG A 104 -0.85 3.84 -10.98
CA ARG A 104 -0.94 5.13 -10.28
C ARG A 104 -0.99 6.29 -11.28
N ASN A 105 -0.17 6.27 -12.32
CA ASN A 105 -0.13 7.35 -13.31
C ASN A 105 -1.45 7.49 -14.08
N TRP A 106 -2.19 6.40 -14.31
CA TRP A 106 -3.55 6.45 -14.85
C TRP A 106 -4.53 7.17 -13.92
N LEU A 107 -4.43 6.96 -12.61
CA LEU A 107 -5.34 7.57 -11.63
C LEU A 107 -5.02 9.06 -11.40
N ALA A 108 -3.74 9.39 -11.26
CA ALA A 108 -3.28 10.74 -10.99
C ALA A 108 -3.36 11.68 -12.20
N HIS A 109 -3.76 11.17 -13.38
CA HIS A 109 -3.72 11.88 -14.67
C HIS A 109 -2.35 12.54 -14.95
N GLU A 110 -1.28 11.94 -14.42
CA GLU A 110 0.10 12.46 -14.41
C GLU A 110 0.77 12.38 -15.80
N TYR A 111 0.08 12.78 -16.87
CA TYR A 111 0.66 13.06 -18.20
C TYR A 111 -0.14 14.11 -18.98
N GLY A 112 -1.08 14.83 -18.36
CA GLY A 112 -1.96 15.76 -19.07
C GLY A 112 -2.85 15.06 -20.10
N THR A 113 -2.99 13.74 -20.00
CA THR A 113 -3.75 12.91 -20.93
C THR A 113 -5.20 12.84 -20.47
N THR A 114 -6.12 13.09 -21.38
CA THR A 114 -7.56 12.82 -21.25
C THR A 114 -7.87 11.31 -21.28
N ALA A 115 -6.86 10.47 -21.06
CA ALA A 115 -6.95 9.04 -21.19
C ALA A 115 -7.83 8.50 -20.04
N PRO A 116 -8.84 7.66 -20.36
CA PRO A 116 -9.69 7.08 -19.32
C PRO A 116 -8.88 6.27 -18.31
N ILE A 117 -9.27 6.35 -17.03
CA ILE A 117 -8.74 5.49 -15.98
C ILE A 117 -9.01 4.03 -16.37
N LYS A 118 -7.95 3.22 -16.35
CA LYS A 118 -8.04 1.77 -16.59
C LYS A 118 -8.41 1.03 -15.32
N TRP A 119 -9.67 1.12 -14.93
CA TRP A 119 -10.19 0.52 -13.69
C TRP A 119 -9.92 -0.98 -13.56
N SER A 120 -9.87 -1.72 -14.67
CA SER A 120 -9.50 -3.14 -14.68
C SER A 120 -8.08 -3.39 -14.18
N GLU A 121 -7.09 -2.59 -14.62
CA GLU A 121 -5.70 -2.73 -14.17
C GLU A 121 -5.56 -2.36 -12.67
N ILE A 122 -6.36 -1.39 -12.20
CA ILE A 122 -6.41 -1.02 -10.78
C ILE A 122 -7.02 -2.16 -9.96
N ALA A 123 -8.13 -2.74 -10.43
CA ALA A 123 -8.78 -3.88 -9.78
C ALA A 123 -7.81 -5.06 -9.65
N ASP A 124 -7.07 -5.41 -10.72
CA ASP A 124 -6.07 -6.46 -10.67
C ASP A 124 -5.06 -6.24 -9.53
N SER A 125 -4.65 -5.00 -9.32
CA SER A 125 -3.76 -4.66 -8.21
C SER A 125 -4.43 -4.83 -6.86
N VAL A 126 -5.62 -4.25 -6.70
CA VAL A 126 -6.36 -4.21 -5.45
C VAL A 126 -6.67 -5.61 -4.94
N PHE A 127 -7.07 -6.50 -5.83
CA PHE A 127 -7.51 -7.85 -5.45
C PHE A 127 -6.38 -8.89 -5.49
N ASN A 128 -5.32 -8.71 -6.30
CA ASN A 128 -4.28 -9.74 -6.46
C ASN A 128 -2.88 -9.32 -5.99
N ASP A 129 -2.48 -8.06 -6.21
CA ASP A 129 -1.13 -7.58 -5.87
C ASP A 129 -1.05 -7.12 -4.41
N ILE A 130 -2.03 -6.35 -3.94
CA ILE A 130 -2.07 -5.81 -2.57
C ILE A 130 -1.91 -6.89 -1.49
N PRO A 131 -2.59 -8.06 -1.56
CA PRO A 131 -2.41 -9.10 -0.54
C PRO A 131 -0.96 -9.60 -0.42
N LYS A 132 -0.22 -9.64 -1.53
CA LYS A 132 1.20 -10.05 -1.53
C LYS A 132 2.08 -8.96 -0.95
N ILE A 133 1.85 -7.71 -1.37
CA ILE A 133 2.56 -6.53 -0.85
C ILE A 133 2.34 -6.41 0.67
N GLU A 134 1.11 -6.58 1.14
CA GLU A 134 0.77 -6.54 2.56
C GLU A 134 1.57 -7.57 3.37
N LYS A 135 1.59 -8.82 2.91
CA LYS A 135 2.36 -9.89 3.55
C LYS A 135 3.86 -9.54 3.62
N GLY A 136 4.40 -9.00 2.53
CA GLY A 136 5.78 -8.52 2.48
C GLY A 136 6.06 -7.41 3.50
N ILE A 137 5.19 -6.39 3.56
CA ILE A 137 5.30 -5.27 4.49
C ILE A 137 5.23 -5.74 5.95
N ILE A 138 4.26 -6.58 6.30
CA ILE A 138 4.10 -7.10 7.66
C ILE A 138 5.36 -7.87 8.09
N THR A 139 5.86 -8.76 7.22
CA THR A 139 7.06 -9.57 7.51
C THR A 139 8.28 -8.66 7.72
N ALA A 140 8.44 -7.64 6.88
CA ALA A 140 9.55 -6.71 6.96
C ALA A 140 9.52 -5.84 8.22
N LEU A 141 8.35 -5.34 8.61
CA LEU A 141 8.17 -4.57 9.83
C LEU A 141 8.40 -5.44 11.08
N GLN A 142 7.90 -6.68 11.11
CA GLN A 142 8.14 -7.62 12.21
C GLN A 142 9.64 -7.90 12.39
N ALA A 143 10.39 -8.08 11.30
CA ALA A 143 11.84 -8.29 11.35
C ALA A 143 12.62 -7.08 11.90
N GLN A 144 12.04 -5.88 11.80
CA GLN A 144 12.58 -4.67 12.41
C GLN A 144 12.12 -4.45 13.85
N GLY A 145 11.36 -5.38 14.43
CA GLY A 145 10.91 -5.32 15.82
C GLY A 145 9.57 -4.62 16.04
N TYR A 146 8.82 -4.28 14.98
CA TYR A 146 7.45 -3.77 15.13
C TYR A 146 6.52 -4.91 15.55
N GLN A 147 5.90 -4.77 16.72
CA GLN A 147 4.92 -5.72 17.21
C GLN A 147 3.53 -5.36 16.66
N ASN A 148 2.83 -6.35 16.09
CA ASN A 148 1.51 -6.17 15.46
C ASN A 148 1.46 -4.94 14.53
N PRO A 149 2.39 -4.82 13.56
CA PRO A 149 2.45 -3.69 12.64
C PRO A 149 1.16 -3.59 11.84
#